data_AF-A0A2V4UGP4-F1
#
_entry.id   AF-A0A2V4UGP4-F1
#
_cell.length_a   1.000
_cell.length_b   1.000
_cell.length_c   1.000
_cell.angle_alpha   90.00
_cell.angle_beta   90.00
_cell.angle_gamma   90.00
#
_symmetry.space_group_name_H-M   'P 1'
#
loop_
_entity.id
_entity.type
_entity.pdbx_description
1 polymer ?
#
loop_
_entity_poly.entity_id
_entity_poly.type
_entity_poly.pdbx_seq_one_letter_code
_entity_poly.pdbx_strand_id
1 'polypeptide(L)'
;MKNFKTSLLLSTLLLATSSYAETTNNEEIEVEVNTRDQCGYYYRETLSHPLIKRDAAVTIDKEAAKLIQLKRQFADKYIMNADIATFSETGSISDYDSYAQMQDLIDRGHVIPQEVAVKELISLFGYYYLGEYVPKDDYQAIAYLEKLVEYYDHARPEYVDELILGVAMSLDGGISKANPLWRNDDPTQVFNLLIKAGSLDTEVMMIDEDFDSSDADCVKNVLPKIEALANQGSRLAIHRLAKHYKKLSAKGTEADNEKMMYWQQKAEENPLIGIKWSI
;
A
#
# COMPACT_ATOMS: atom_id res chain seq x y z
N MET A 1 38.50 17.86 -13.11
CA MET A 1 38.99 19.19 -12.67
C MET A 1 37.80 20.15 -12.60
N LYS A 2 37.51 20.68 -11.38
CA LYS A 2 36.70 21.88 -11.05
C LYS A 2 35.22 21.86 -11.47
N ASN A 3 34.28 22.53 -10.80
CA ASN A 3 34.04 22.88 -9.41
C ASN A 3 32.60 23.43 -9.40
N PHE A 4 31.88 23.19 -8.31
CA PHE A 4 30.67 23.90 -7.90
C PHE A 4 30.78 25.43 -8.02
N LYS A 5 29.64 26.11 -8.24
CA LYS A 5 29.16 27.22 -7.37
C LYS A 5 27.74 27.72 -7.73
N THR A 6 26.82 27.42 -6.82
CA THR A 6 25.75 28.24 -6.22
C THR A 6 25.68 29.75 -6.53
N SER A 7 24.46 30.28 -6.71
CA SER A 7 23.90 31.47 -6.00
C SER A 7 22.39 31.57 -6.30
N LEU A 8 21.43 31.41 -5.36
CA LEU A 8 20.98 32.27 -4.23
C LEU A 8 20.27 33.59 -4.64
N LEU A 9 19.01 33.72 -4.16
CA LEU A 9 18.28 34.89 -3.66
C LEU A 9 17.89 36.01 -4.65
N LEU A 10 16.87 36.85 -4.44
CA LEU A 10 15.64 36.94 -3.63
C LEU A 10 15.15 38.39 -3.90
N SER A 11 13.84 38.63 -3.89
CA SER A 11 13.19 39.95 -3.67
C SER A 11 13.25 40.95 -4.83
N THR A 12 12.12 41.50 -5.28
CA THR A 12 11.43 42.64 -4.65
C THR A 12 10.05 42.79 -5.34
N LEU A 13 8.92 42.73 -4.62
CA LEU A 13 8.26 43.74 -3.77
C LEU A 13 7.61 44.91 -4.53
N LEU A 14 6.26 44.85 -4.55
CA LEU A 14 5.21 45.88 -4.64
C LEU A 14 5.40 47.13 -5.51
N LEU A 15 4.35 47.45 -6.27
CA LEU A 15 3.60 48.70 -6.08
C LEU A 15 2.13 48.47 -6.44
N ALA A 16 1.25 48.71 -5.46
CA ALA A 16 -0.18 48.83 -5.65
C ALA A 16 -0.50 50.23 -6.21
N THR A 17 -1.43 50.30 -7.16
CA THR A 17 -2.33 51.45 -7.28
C THR A 17 -3.75 50.94 -7.43
N SER A 18 -4.58 51.37 -6.48
CA SER A 18 -6.03 51.20 -6.45
C SER A 18 -6.70 51.95 -7.60
N SER A 19 -7.70 51.35 -8.23
CA SER A 19 -8.88 52.10 -8.67
C SER A 19 -10.13 51.41 -8.17
N TYR A 20 -10.88 52.15 -7.35
CA TYR A 20 -12.24 51.85 -6.96
C TYR A 20 -13.12 51.88 -8.22
N ALA A 21 -13.81 50.79 -8.51
CA ALA A 21 -14.98 50.77 -9.37
C ALA A 21 -16.02 49.87 -8.69
N GLU A 22 -17.07 50.49 -8.18
CA GLU A 22 -18.30 49.80 -7.76
C GLU A 22 -18.89 49.11 -9.00
N THR A 23 -18.85 47.78 -9.00
CA THR A 23 -19.73 46.97 -9.83
C THR A 23 -20.39 45.94 -8.94
N THR A 24 -21.69 46.13 -8.72
CA THR A 24 -22.59 45.09 -8.22
C THR A 24 -22.73 44.04 -9.29
N ASN A 25 -21.88 43.01 -9.25
CA ASN A 25 -22.12 41.73 -9.90
C ASN A 25 -21.82 40.65 -8.86
N ASN A 26 -22.88 40.14 -8.23
CA ASN A 26 -22.86 38.83 -7.59
C ASN A 26 -22.83 37.76 -8.69
N GLU A 27 -21.72 37.68 -9.41
CA GLU A 27 -21.35 36.39 -9.99
C GLU A 27 -20.75 35.61 -8.83
N GLU A 28 -21.47 34.58 -8.37
CA GLU A 28 -20.88 33.54 -7.53
C GLU A 28 -19.65 33.04 -8.27
N ILE A 29 -18.49 33.45 -7.80
CA ILE A 29 -17.24 32.82 -8.18
C ILE A 29 -17.35 31.41 -7.59
N GLU A 30 -17.76 30.44 -8.43
CA GLU A 30 -17.50 29.04 -8.16
C GLU A 30 -15.99 28.89 -8.11
N VAL A 31 -15.44 29.01 -6.91
CA VAL A 31 -14.08 28.58 -6.63
C VAL A 31 -14.12 27.08 -6.89
N GLU A 32 -13.50 26.63 -7.98
CA GLU A 32 -13.15 25.22 -8.17
C GLU A 32 -12.32 24.81 -6.95
N VAL A 33 -12.98 24.24 -5.95
CA VAL A 33 -12.30 23.66 -4.80
C VAL A 33 -11.49 22.51 -5.37
N ASN A 34 -10.16 22.63 -5.32
CA ASN A 34 -9.28 21.53 -5.65
C ASN A 34 -9.65 20.36 -4.73
N THR A 35 -10.36 19.37 -5.26
CA THR A 35 -10.92 18.25 -4.49
C THR A 35 -9.83 17.41 -3.85
N ARG A 36 -8.60 17.49 -4.38
CA ARG A 36 -7.40 16.83 -3.84
C ARG A 36 -6.93 17.39 -2.50
N ASP A 37 -7.31 18.62 -2.17
CA ASP A 37 -6.95 19.27 -0.90
C ASP A 37 -7.99 18.99 0.21
N GLN A 38 -9.04 18.20 -0.10
CA GLN A 38 -10.04 17.82 0.88
C GLN A 38 -9.52 16.71 1.79
N CYS A 39 -9.66 16.90 3.09
CA CYS A 39 -9.38 15.89 4.10
C CYS A 39 -9.91 14.49 3.72
N GLY A 40 -9.07 13.46 3.78
CA GLY A 40 -9.50 12.09 3.47
C GLY A 40 -9.63 11.79 1.97
N TYR A 41 -9.09 12.64 1.09
CA TYR A 41 -9.23 12.47 -0.36
C TYR A 41 -8.61 11.14 -0.80
N TYR A 42 -7.34 10.89 -0.44
CA TYR A 42 -6.63 9.71 -0.91
C TYR A 42 -7.27 8.41 -0.43
N TYR A 43 -7.70 8.38 0.83
CA TYR A 43 -8.42 7.23 1.38
C TYR A 43 -9.77 7.01 0.70
N ARG A 44 -10.58 8.06 0.48
CA ARG A 44 -11.87 7.94 -0.21
C ARG A 44 -11.71 7.50 -1.66
N GLU A 45 -10.77 8.11 -2.37
CA GLU A 45 -10.48 7.79 -3.76
C GLU A 45 -10.06 6.33 -3.89
N THR A 46 -9.15 5.88 -3.02
CA THR A 46 -8.70 4.48 -2.96
C THR A 46 -9.87 3.52 -2.81
N LEU A 47 -10.78 3.78 -1.86
CA LEU A 47 -11.94 2.93 -1.64
C LEU A 47 -12.99 2.99 -2.75
N SER A 48 -12.97 4.03 -3.59
CA SER A 48 -13.93 4.20 -4.68
C SER A 48 -13.66 3.30 -5.88
N HIS A 49 -12.43 2.75 -6.00
CA HIS A 49 -12.09 1.91 -7.14
C HIS A 49 -12.93 0.62 -7.15
N PRO A 50 -13.64 0.35 -8.27
CA PRO A 50 -14.43 -0.87 -8.39
C PRO A 50 -13.53 -2.10 -8.51
N LEU A 51 -14.01 -3.23 -8.00
CA LEU A 51 -13.41 -4.52 -8.28
C LEU A 51 -13.73 -4.96 -9.69
N ILE A 52 -12.72 -5.39 -10.43
CA ILE A 52 -12.81 -5.75 -11.84
C ILE A 52 -12.58 -7.25 -11.98
N LYS A 53 -13.48 -7.89 -12.72
CA LYS A 53 -13.32 -9.23 -13.24
C LYS A 53 -13.51 -9.20 -14.75
N ARG A 54 -12.62 -9.88 -15.48
CA ARG A 54 -12.68 -9.99 -16.94
C ARG A 54 -12.92 -11.45 -17.31
N ASP A 55 -13.60 -11.66 -18.44
CA ASP A 55 -13.85 -13.02 -18.96
C ASP A 55 -12.65 -13.60 -19.73
N ALA A 56 -11.70 -12.73 -20.12
CA ALA A 56 -10.54 -13.11 -20.93
C ALA A 56 -9.25 -12.45 -20.43
N ALA A 57 -8.13 -13.12 -20.70
CA ALA A 57 -6.79 -12.57 -20.50
C ALA A 57 -6.49 -11.45 -21.52
N VAL A 58 -5.63 -10.51 -21.14
CA VAL A 58 -5.15 -9.44 -22.03
C VAL A 58 -4.31 -10.01 -23.16
N THR A 59 -3.37 -10.88 -22.83
CA THR A 59 -2.48 -11.58 -23.76
C THR A 59 -2.71 -13.07 -23.61
N ILE A 60 -2.75 -13.82 -24.72
CA ILE A 60 -2.91 -15.27 -24.70
C ILE A 60 -1.53 -15.91 -24.91
N ASP A 61 -1.01 -16.55 -23.86
CA ASP A 61 0.11 -17.47 -23.93
C ASP A 61 -0.30 -18.77 -23.23
N LYS A 62 -0.37 -19.86 -23.99
CA LYS A 62 -0.87 -21.14 -23.49
C LYS A 62 0.08 -21.80 -22.50
N GLU A 63 1.39 -21.61 -22.64
CA GLU A 63 2.36 -22.22 -21.74
C GLU A 63 2.45 -21.44 -20.44
N ALA A 64 2.43 -20.10 -20.52
CA ALA A 64 2.33 -19.25 -19.33
C ALA A 64 1.02 -19.53 -18.56
N ALA A 65 -0.12 -19.61 -19.26
CA ALA A 65 -1.41 -19.91 -18.63
C ALA A 65 -1.41 -21.28 -17.92
N LYS A 66 -0.78 -22.31 -18.50
CA LYS A 66 -0.63 -23.63 -17.85
C LYS A 66 0.22 -23.54 -16.58
N LEU A 67 1.34 -22.81 -16.63
CA LEU A 67 2.20 -22.61 -15.46
C LEU A 67 1.44 -21.90 -14.33
N ILE A 68 0.71 -20.83 -14.65
CA ILE A 68 -0.09 -20.08 -13.67
C ILE A 68 -1.18 -20.99 -13.06
N GLN A 69 -1.83 -21.80 -13.88
CA GLN A 69 -2.82 -22.77 -13.38
C GLN A 69 -2.19 -23.83 -12.46
N LEU A 70 -0.97 -24.28 -12.75
CA LEU A 70 -0.23 -25.21 -11.89
C LEU A 70 0.16 -24.54 -10.56
N LYS A 71 0.65 -23.30 -10.60
CA LYS A 71 0.95 -22.49 -9.41
C LYS A 71 -0.29 -22.31 -8.53
N ARG A 72 -1.44 -22.02 -9.13
CA ARG A 72 -2.71 -21.94 -8.41
C ARG A 72 -3.09 -23.27 -7.75
N GLN A 73 -3.02 -24.38 -8.48
CA GLN A 73 -3.30 -25.71 -7.91
C GLN A 73 -2.38 -26.05 -6.73
N PHE A 74 -1.10 -25.68 -6.83
CA PHE A 74 -0.16 -25.81 -5.73
C PHE A 74 -0.57 -24.96 -4.53
N ALA A 75 -0.87 -23.67 -4.73
CA ALA A 75 -1.29 -22.77 -3.67
C ALA A 75 -2.60 -23.22 -3.00
N ASP A 76 -3.62 -23.58 -3.78
CA ASP A 76 -4.91 -24.05 -3.28
C ASP A 76 -4.75 -25.32 -2.42
N LYS A 77 -3.87 -26.23 -2.85
CA LYS A 77 -3.64 -27.51 -2.16
C LYS A 77 -2.84 -27.36 -0.88
N TYR A 78 -1.81 -26.50 -0.89
CA TYR A 78 -0.81 -26.52 0.17
C TYR A 78 -0.67 -25.23 0.98
N ILE A 79 -1.02 -24.07 0.41
CA ILE A 79 -0.79 -22.76 1.04
C ILE A 79 -2.09 -22.17 1.60
N MET A 80 -3.16 -22.10 0.80
CA MET A 80 -4.36 -21.33 1.13
C MET A 80 -5.04 -21.76 2.43
N ASN A 81 -4.95 -23.03 2.79
CA ASN A 81 -5.56 -23.61 4.00
C ASN A 81 -4.56 -23.86 5.13
N ALA A 82 -3.31 -23.43 4.99
CA ALA A 82 -2.25 -23.64 5.97
C ALA A 82 -1.87 -22.32 6.66
N ASP A 83 -1.37 -22.40 7.90
CA ASP A 83 -0.70 -21.26 8.53
C ASP A 83 0.74 -21.20 8.01
N ILE A 84 1.07 -20.15 7.25
CA ILE A 84 2.39 -19.98 6.65
C ILE A 84 3.46 -19.86 7.75
N ALA A 85 3.14 -19.35 8.93
CA ALA A 85 4.10 -19.27 10.04
C ALA A 85 4.61 -20.65 10.49
N THR A 86 3.84 -21.72 10.22
CA THR A 86 4.22 -23.10 10.53
C THR A 86 5.15 -23.74 9.50
N PHE A 87 5.35 -23.09 8.36
CA PHE A 87 6.27 -23.56 7.32
C PHE A 87 7.72 -23.39 7.74
N SER A 88 8.61 -24.13 7.07
CA SER A 88 10.05 -24.07 7.38
C SER A 88 10.60 -22.68 7.06
N GLU A 89 11.27 -22.07 8.04
CA GLU A 89 12.09 -20.86 7.82
C GLU A 89 13.37 -21.18 7.02
N THR A 90 13.76 -22.46 6.97
CA THR A 90 14.97 -22.92 6.27
C THR A 90 14.59 -23.56 4.93
N GLY A 91 15.11 -22.97 3.85
CA GLY A 91 14.91 -23.45 2.49
C GLY A 91 15.28 -22.34 1.53
N SER A 92 16.13 -22.63 0.55
CA SER A 92 16.53 -21.64 -0.46
C SER A 92 15.62 -21.76 -1.68
N ILE A 93 15.35 -20.61 -2.29
CA ILE A 93 14.86 -20.50 -3.67
C ILE A 93 15.88 -21.20 -4.59
N SER A 94 15.72 -22.49 -4.86
CA SER A 94 16.03 -22.95 -6.20
C SER A 94 14.87 -22.48 -7.06
N ASP A 95 15.09 -21.58 -8.01
CA ASP A 95 14.05 -20.95 -8.83
C ASP A 95 13.07 -22.00 -9.41
N TYR A 96 11.92 -22.17 -8.76
CA TYR A 96 10.81 -23.01 -9.26
C TYR A 96 10.00 -22.22 -10.30
N ASP A 97 10.70 -21.65 -11.28
CA ASP A 97 10.11 -20.74 -12.26
C ASP A 97 9.64 -21.48 -13.53
N SER A 98 9.83 -22.80 -13.60
CA SER A 98 9.34 -23.64 -14.69
C SER A 98 8.27 -24.63 -14.26
N TYR A 99 7.44 -25.03 -15.23
CA TYR A 99 6.41 -26.05 -15.06
C TYR A 99 6.97 -27.36 -14.49
N ALA A 100 8.11 -27.83 -15.00
CA ALA A 100 8.72 -29.09 -14.58
C ALA A 100 9.14 -29.07 -13.11
N GLN A 101 9.66 -27.93 -12.63
CA GLN A 101 10.09 -27.75 -11.25
C GLN A 101 8.88 -27.66 -10.30
N MET A 102 7.83 -26.93 -10.68
CA MET A 102 6.59 -26.86 -9.90
C MET A 102 5.88 -28.21 -9.82
N GLN A 103 5.87 -28.98 -10.92
CA GLN A 103 5.31 -30.33 -10.91
C GLN A 103 6.10 -31.27 -10.00
N ASP A 104 7.43 -31.21 -10.03
CA ASP A 104 8.30 -32.00 -9.16
C ASP A 104 8.07 -31.70 -7.67
N LEU A 105 7.87 -30.43 -7.31
CA LEU A 105 7.48 -30.03 -5.95
C LEU A 105 6.17 -30.68 -5.49
N ILE A 106 5.16 -30.66 -6.37
CA ILE A 106 3.86 -31.26 -6.09
C ILE A 106 4.00 -32.77 -5.89
N ASP A 107 4.78 -33.44 -6.74
CA ASP A 107 4.90 -34.88 -6.80
C ASP A 107 5.72 -35.46 -5.63
N ARG A 108 6.72 -34.72 -5.13
CA ARG A 108 7.62 -35.19 -4.07
C ARG A 108 7.15 -34.91 -2.64
N GLY A 109 6.06 -34.15 -2.46
CA GLY A 109 5.48 -33.87 -1.14
C GLY A 109 6.42 -33.12 -0.20
N HIS A 110 7.19 -32.18 -0.73
CA HIS A 110 8.22 -31.45 0.02
C HIS A 110 7.67 -30.54 1.12
N VAL A 111 8.51 -30.30 2.15
CA VAL A 111 8.32 -29.22 3.11
C VAL A 111 8.38 -27.89 2.35
N ILE A 112 7.33 -27.09 2.45
CA ILE A 112 7.24 -25.79 1.79
C ILE A 112 7.92 -24.76 2.70
N PRO A 113 8.94 -24.03 2.21
CA PRO A 113 9.50 -22.91 2.95
C PRO A 113 8.55 -21.70 2.97
N GLN A 114 8.59 -20.89 4.03
CA GLN A 114 7.81 -19.64 4.13
C GLN A 114 8.00 -18.73 2.91
N GLU A 115 9.26 -18.52 2.52
CA GLU A 115 9.63 -17.67 1.37
C GLU A 115 9.01 -18.16 0.05
N VAL A 116 8.94 -19.48 -0.16
CA VAL A 116 8.31 -20.06 -1.36
C VAL A 116 6.81 -19.79 -1.34
N ALA A 117 6.15 -19.97 -0.19
CA ALA A 117 4.72 -19.69 -0.08
C ALA A 117 4.40 -18.21 -0.36
N VAL A 118 5.18 -17.30 0.24
CA VAL A 118 5.05 -15.85 0.02
C VAL A 118 5.29 -15.48 -1.44
N LYS A 119 6.37 -15.97 -2.06
CA LYS A 119 6.69 -15.72 -3.48
C LYS A 119 5.57 -16.20 -4.40
N GLU A 120 5.00 -17.38 -4.15
CA GLU A 120 3.92 -17.93 -4.97
C GLU A 120 2.62 -17.11 -4.83
N LEU A 121 2.25 -16.70 -3.62
CA LEU A 121 1.08 -15.85 -3.39
C LEU A 121 1.25 -14.47 -4.05
N ILE A 122 2.41 -13.83 -3.91
CA ILE A 122 2.71 -12.55 -4.58
C ILE A 122 2.63 -12.70 -6.10
N SER A 123 3.20 -13.78 -6.65
CA SER A 123 3.16 -14.04 -8.09
C SER A 123 1.71 -14.24 -8.58
N LEU A 124 0.92 -15.04 -7.87
CA LEU A 124 -0.48 -15.29 -8.21
C LEU A 124 -1.32 -14.02 -8.09
N PHE A 125 -1.12 -13.22 -7.03
CA PHE A 125 -1.70 -11.88 -6.93
C PHE A 125 -1.41 -11.06 -8.20
N GLY A 126 -0.13 -10.96 -8.60
CA GLY A 126 0.29 -10.21 -9.78
C GLY A 126 -0.42 -10.67 -11.06
N TYR A 127 -0.44 -11.98 -11.32
CA TYR A 127 -1.11 -12.53 -12.52
C TYR A 127 -2.61 -12.21 -12.56
N TYR A 128 -3.33 -12.40 -11.44
CA TYR A 128 -4.77 -12.17 -11.38
C TYR A 128 -5.14 -10.68 -11.32
N TYR A 129 -4.29 -9.83 -10.73
CA TYR A 129 -4.48 -8.39 -10.74
C TYR A 129 -4.23 -7.80 -12.13
N LEU A 130 -3.14 -8.21 -12.79
CA LEU A 130 -2.78 -7.69 -14.11
C LEU A 130 -3.66 -8.26 -15.22
N GLY A 131 -4.14 -9.49 -15.07
CA GLY A 131 -4.88 -10.20 -16.11
C GLY A 131 -4.03 -10.54 -17.34
N GLU A 132 -2.72 -10.68 -17.13
CA GLU A 132 -1.77 -11.12 -18.16
C GLU A 132 -1.78 -12.64 -18.18
N TYR A 133 -2.01 -13.26 -19.34
CA TYR A 133 -2.08 -14.72 -19.57
C TYR A 133 -3.27 -15.45 -18.93
N VAL A 134 -3.84 -14.93 -17.85
CA VAL A 134 -5.10 -15.36 -17.24
C VAL A 134 -6.10 -14.20 -17.16
N PRO A 135 -7.42 -14.45 -17.10
CA PRO A 135 -8.38 -13.36 -16.94
C PRO A 135 -8.16 -12.61 -15.62
N LYS A 136 -8.22 -11.27 -15.65
CA LYS A 136 -8.16 -10.45 -14.43
C LYS A 136 -9.30 -10.84 -13.50
N ASP A 137 -8.98 -11.05 -12.23
CA ASP A 137 -9.97 -11.35 -11.19
C ASP A 137 -9.50 -10.76 -9.86
N ASP A 138 -10.00 -9.56 -9.53
CA ASP A 138 -9.61 -8.88 -8.29
C ASP A 138 -10.05 -9.65 -7.04
N TYR A 139 -11.11 -10.47 -7.11
CA TYR A 139 -11.53 -11.29 -5.97
C TYR A 139 -10.52 -12.40 -5.69
N GLN A 140 -10.00 -13.02 -6.76
CA GLN A 140 -8.95 -14.02 -6.63
C GLN A 140 -7.63 -13.39 -6.18
N ALA A 141 -7.29 -12.20 -6.68
CA ALA A 141 -6.13 -11.44 -6.23
C ALA A 141 -6.22 -11.08 -4.74
N ILE A 142 -7.38 -10.62 -4.27
CA ILE A 142 -7.65 -10.33 -2.86
C ILE A 142 -7.46 -11.57 -2.00
N ALA A 143 -7.96 -12.74 -2.41
CA ALA A 143 -7.79 -13.97 -1.62
C ALA A 143 -6.31 -14.31 -1.35
N TYR A 144 -5.41 -14.07 -2.32
CA TYR A 144 -3.98 -14.26 -2.10
C TYR A 144 -3.38 -13.19 -1.21
N LEU A 145 -3.84 -11.93 -1.34
CA LEU A 145 -3.44 -10.84 -0.45
C LEU A 145 -3.90 -11.08 0.99
N GLU A 146 -5.11 -11.59 1.22
CA GLU A 146 -5.62 -11.92 2.56
C GLU A 146 -4.66 -12.88 3.27
N LYS A 147 -4.16 -13.88 2.53
CA LYS A 147 -3.19 -14.84 3.06
C LYS A 147 -1.82 -14.23 3.36
N LEU A 148 -1.38 -13.29 2.53
CA LEU A 148 -0.16 -12.53 2.76
C LEU A 148 -0.30 -11.59 3.96
N VAL A 149 -1.41 -10.86 4.05
CA VAL A 149 -1.73 -9.97 5.18
C VAL A 149 -1.77 -10.77 6.48
N GLU A 150 -2.46 -11.91 6.52
CA GLU A 150 -2.47 -12.78 7.70
C GLU A 150 -1.06 -13.20 8.13
N TYR A 151 -0.19 -13.56 7.19
CA TYR A 151 1.19 -13.93 7.50
C TYR A 151 2.01 -12.75 8.03
N TYR A 152 1.94 -11.59 7.36
CA TYR A 152 2.69 -10.41 7.77
C TYR A 152 2.17 -9.84 9.10
N ASP A 153 0.87 -9.79 9.34
CA ASP A 153 0.29 -9.28 10.58
C ASP A 153 0.60 -10.19 11.78
N HIS A 154 0.64 -11.52 11.60
CA HIS A 154 0.87 -12.44 12.72
C HIS A 154 2.34 -12.81 12.91
N ALA A 155 3.06 -13.13 11.85
CA ALA A 155 4.40 -13.73 11.93
C ALA A 155 5.53 -12.73 11.69
N ARG A 156 5.27 -11.64 10.96
CA ARG A 156 6.27 -10.62 10.59
C ARG A 156 5.75 -9.18 10.76
N PRO A 157 5.04 -8.81 11.85
CA PRO A 157 4.35 -7.51 11.95
C PRO A 157 5.28 -6.30 11.95
N GLU A 158 6.58 -6.48 12.19
CA GLU A 158 7.59 -5.43 12.05
C GLU A 158 8.01 -5.15 10.59
N TYR A 159 7.68 -6.01 9.63
CA TYR A 159 8.10 -5.94 8.22
C TYR A 159 6.99 -5.42 7.29
N VAL A 160 6.37 -4.30 7.67
CA VAL A 160 5.26 -3.69 6.93
C VAL A 160 5.63 -3.39 5.48
N ASP A 161 6.88 -3.00 5.24
CA ASP A 161 7.40 -2.65 3.92
C ASP A 161 7.59 -3.85 3.00
N GLU A 162 7.87 -5.05 3.53
CA GLU A 162 8.09 -6.25 2.71
C GLU A 162 6.84 -6.65 1.92
N LEU A 163 5.66 -6.62 2.54
CA LEU A 163 4.40 -6.91 1.85
C LEU A 163 4.18 -5.93 0.70
N ILE A 164 4.29 -4.64 0.98
CA ILE A 164 4.03 -3.56 0.01
C ILE A 164 5.05 -3.63 -1.13
N LEU A 165 6.33 -3.80 -0.80
CA LEU A 165 7.41 -3.88 -1.77
C LEU A 165 7.26 -5.13 -2.64
N GLY A 166 6.96 -6.29 -2.04
CA GLY A 166 6.72 -7.53 -2.76
C GLY A 166 5.55 -7.43 -3.74
N VAL A 167 4.43 -6.84 -3.28
CA VAL A 167 3.27 -6.52 -4.13
C VAL A 167 3.68 -5.59 -5.26
N ALA A 168 4.36 -4.47 -4.97
CA ALA A 168 4.78 -3.51 -6.00
C ALA A 168 5.74 -4.14 -7.03
N MET A 169 6.72 -4.92 -6.59
CA MET A 169 7.67 -5.61 -7.47
C MET A 169 6.98 -6.62 -8.40
N SER A 170 5.91 -7.27 -7.94
CA SER A 170 5.13 -8.20 -8.79
C SER A 170 4.46 -7.51 -9.98
N LEU A 171 4.26 -6.19 -9.91
CA LEU A 171 3.60 -5.39 -10.94
C LEU A 171 4.57 -4.85 -12.00
N ASP A 172 5.87 -4.82 -11.69
CA ASP A 172 6.93 -4.35 -12.61
C ASP A 172 7.35 -5.43 -13.64
N GLY A 173 6.71 -6.60 -13.61
CA GLY A 173 7.07 -7.82 -14.35
C GLY A 173 6.88 -7.81 -15.88
N GLY A 174 7.06 -6.68 -16.56
CA GLY A 174 7.06 -6.64 -18.02
C GLY A 174 5.69 -6.93 -18.64
N ILE A 175 4.63 -6.30 -18.13
CA ILE A 175 3.27 -6.42 -18.66
C ILE A 175 3.18 -5.93 -20.11
N SER A 176 2.32 -6.56 -20.90
CA SER A 176 2.12 -6.18 -22.30
C SER A 176 1.69 -4.72 -22.41
N LYS A 177 2.18 -4.03 -23.45
CA LYS A 177 1.72 -2.66 -23.77
C LYS A 177 0.22 -2.60 -24.10
N ALA A 178 -0.40 -3.73 -24.41
CA ALA A 178 -1.83 -3.84 -24.63
C ALA A 178 -2.64 -3.93 -23.32
N ASN A 179 -1.97 -4.12 -22.18
CA ASN A 179 -2.62 -4.18 -20.89
C ASN A 179 -3.10 -2.77 -20.47
N PRO A 180 -4.38 -2.59 -20.10
CA PRO A 180 -4.88 -1.29 -19.63
C PRO A 180 -4.14 -0.74 -18.39
N LEU A 181 -3.42 -1.60 -17.65
CA LEU A 181 -2.60 -1.20 -16.51
C LEU A 181 -1.15 -0.84 -16.89
N TRP A 182 -0.78 -0.94 -18.17
CA TRP A 182 0.55 -0.56 -18.64
C TRP A 182 0.81 0.93 -18.44
N ARG A 183 1.86 1.27 -17.67
CA ARG A 183 2.17 2.64 -17.21
C ARG A 183 1.04 3.31 -16.42
N ASN A 184 0.17 2.52 -15.80
CA ASN A 184 -0.73 3.07 -14.81
C ASN A 184 0.08 3.27 -13.52
N ASP A 185 0.53 4.51 -13.31
CA ASP A 185 1.34 4.89 -12.14
C ASP A 185 0.46 5.18 -10.91
N ASP A 186 -0.85 4.93 -10.98
CA ASP A 186 -1.78 5.13 -9.88
C ASP A 186 -1.78 3.91 -8.92
N PRO A 187 -1.16 4.02 -7.73
CA PRO A 187 -1.04 2.90 -6.80
C PRO A 187 -2.35 2.65 -6.02
N THR A 188 -3.31 3.57 -6.07
CA THR A 188 -4.55 3.50 -5.28
C THR A 188 -5.37 2.25 -5.59
N GLN A 189 -5.37 1.78 -6.84
CA GLN A 189 -6.06 0.52 -7.20
C GLN A 189 -5.48 -0.68 -6.47
N VAL A 190 -4.16 -0.77 -6.32
CA VAL A 190 -3.48 -1.86 -5.61
C VAL A 190 -3.73 -1.73 -4.11
N PHE A 191 -3.63 -0.51 -3.57
CA PHE A 191 -3.89 -0.25 -2.16
C PHE A 191 -5.34 -0.55 -1.77
N ASN A 192 -6.31 -0.29 -2.66
CA ASN A 192 -7.70 -0.69 -2.45
C ASN A 192 -7.84 -2.21 -2.25
N LEU A 193 -7.12 -3.01 -3.05
CA LEU A 193 -7.12 -4.46 -2.92
C LEU A 193 -6.49 -4.92 -1.60
N LEU A 194 -5.36 -4.33 -1.20
CA LEU A 194 -4.72 -4.60 0.10
C LEU A 194 -5.63 -4.23 1.28
N ILE A 195 -6.30 -3.08 1.23
CA ILE A 195 -7.27 -2.68 2.26
C ILE A 195 -8.44 -3.66 2.32
N LYS A 196 -8.98 -4.08 1.17
CA LYS A 196 -10.04 -5.10 1.12
C LYS A 196 -9.58 -6.47 1.60
N ALA A 197 -8.28 -6.77 1.48
CA ALA A 197 -7.66 -7.95 2.04
C ALA A 197 -7.38 -7.83 3.56
N GLY A 198 -7.71 -6.70 4.19
CA GLY A 198 -7.60 -6.48 5.63
C GLY A 198 -6.29 -5.81 6.08
N SER A 199 -5.45 -5.32 5.17
CA SER A 199 -4.19 -4.66 5.53
C SER A 199 -4.44 -3.34 6.27
N LEU A 200 -4.37 -3.38 7.61
CA LEU A 200 -4.53 -2.21 8.46
C LEU A 200 -3.46 -1.17 8.19
N ASP A 201 -2.22 -1.59 7.94
CA ASP A 201 -1.12 -0.67 7.67
C ASP A 201 -1.29 0.04 6.32
N THR A 202 -1.82 -0.64 5.30
CA THR A 202 -2.18 0.03 4.04
C THR A 202 -3.30 1.04 4.23
N GLU A 203 -4.30 0.72 5.05
CA GLU A 203 -5.35 1.66 5.39
C GLU A 203 -4.78 2.91 6.11
N VAL A 204 -3.87 2.72 7.06
CA VAL A 204 -3.17 3.82 7.73
C VAL A 204 -2.40 4.67 6.73
N MET A 205 -1.63 4.07 5.82
CA MET A 205 -0.90 4.84 4.80
C MET A 205 -1.85 5.74 4.02
N MET A 206 -2.97 5.21 3.55
CA MET A 206 -3.92 5.98 2.75
C MET A 206 -4.61 7.10 3.54
N ILE A 207 -4.87 6.88 4.83
CA ILE A 207 -5.43 7.90 5.73
C ILE A 207 -4.38 8.96 6.08
N ASP A 208 -3.11 8.56 6.21
CA ASP A 208 -2.01 9.42 6.67
C ASP A 208 -1.46 10.35 5.59
N GLU A 209 -1.59 10.00 4.31
CA GLU A 209 -1.19 10.88 3.18
C GLU A 209 -1.87 12.25 3.25
N ASP A 210 -3.08 12.32 3.81
CA ASP A 210 -3.78 13.58 3.99
C ASP A 210 -3.19 14.41 5.14
N PHE A 211 -2.44 13.84 6.09
CA PHE A 211 -2.08 14.51 7.34
C PHE A 211 -1.12 15.71 7.16
N ASP A 212 -0.11 15.59 6.30
CA ASP A 212 0.94 16.61 6.18
C ASP A 212 0.49 17.86 5.39
N SER A 213 -0.61 17.77 4.63
CA SER A 213 -1.24 18.89 3.89
C SER A 213 -2.48 19.47 4.59
N SER A 214 -2.89 18.89 5.72
CA SER A 214 -4.20 19.11 6.33
C SER A 214 -4.33 20.34 7.22
N ASP A 215 -5.50 20.97 7.19
CA ASP A 215 -5.91 21.92 8.23
C ASP A 215 -6.22 21.24 9.56
N ALA A 216 -6.43 22.05 10.60
CA ALA A 216 -6.68 21.56 11.96
C ALA A 216 -7.95 20.69 12.07
N ASP A 217 -8.97 20.95 11.25
CA ASP A 217 -10.22 20.20 11.25
C ASP A 217 -10.02 18.81 10.66
N CYS A 218 -9.18 18.69 9.62
CA CYS A 218 -8.85 17.39 9.08
C CYS A 218 -8.06 16.53 10.06
N VAL A 219 -7.04 17.10 10.72
CA VAL A 219 -6.26 16.39 11.74
C VAL A 219 -7.19 15.80 12.83
N LYS A 220 -8.18 16.58 13.28
CA LYS A 220 -9.16 16.14 14.28
C LYS A 220 -10.04 14.97 13.79
N ASN A 221 -10.31 14.89 12.49
CA ASN A 221 -11.11 13.82 11.89
C ASN A 221 -10.30 12.54 11.59
N VAL A 222 -9.01 12.70 11.28
CA VAL A 222 -8.12 11.59 10.91
C VAL A 222 -7.61 10.83 12.14
N LEU A 223 -7.22 11.54 13.21
CA LEU A 223 -6.62 10.91 14.40
C LEU A 223 -7.46 9.77 15.00
N PRO A 224 -8.78 9.91 15.22
CA PRO A 224 -9.60 8.83 15.79
C PRO A 224 -9.60 7.57 14.93
N LYS A 225 -9.46 7.70 13.60
CA LYS A 225 -9.39 6.54 12.68
C LYS A 225 -8.06 5.81 12.84
N ILE A 226 -6.96 6.55 12.88
CA ILE A 226 -5.62 5.96 13.12
C ILE A 226 -5.57 5.33 14.52
N GLU A 227 -6.16 5.95 15.54
CA GLU A 227 -6.27 5.36 16.89
C GLU A 227 -7.05 4.04 16.87
N ALA A 228 -8.15 3.96 16.11
CA ALA A 228 -8.91 2.72 15.96
C ALA A 228 -8.06 1.61 15.32
N LEU A 229 -7.31 1.92 14.26
CA LEU A 229 -6.43 0.97 13.58
C LEU A 229 -5.26 0.52 14.47
N ALA A 230 -4.69 1.43 15.25
CA ALA A 230 -3.66 1.10 16.25
C ALA A 230 -4.20 0.12 17.30
N ASN A 231 -5.43 0.35 17.78
CA ASN A 231 -6.07 -0.55 18.73
C ASN A 231 -6.45 -1.91 18.13
N GLN A 232 -6.57 -2.01 16.80
CA GLN A 232 -6.74 -3.28 16.08
C GLN A 232 -5.42 -4.02 15.85
N GLY A 233 -4.27 -3.40 16.12
CA GLY A 233 -2.96 -4.04 16.05
C GLY A 233 -2.02 -3.47 14.97
N SER A 234 -2.43 -2.46 14.20
CA SER A 234 -1.55 -1.82 13.23
C SER A 234 -0.34 -1.18 13.91
N ARG A 235 0.85 -1.73 13.66
CA ARG A 235 2.10 -1.15 14.16
C ARG A 235 2.40 0.17 13.47
N LEU A 236 2.07 0.31 12.18
CA LEU A 236 2.25 1.58 11.49
C LEU A 236 1.39 2.68 12.13
N ALA A 237 0.12 2.40 12.47
CA ALA A 237 -0.75 3.35 13.15
C ALA A 237 -0.15 3.86 14.46
N ILE A 238 0.38 2.95 15.29
CA ILE A 238 1.03 3.29 16.57
C ILE A 238 2.16 4.31 16.35
N HIS A 239 3.04 4.07 15.37
CA HIS A 239 4.15 4.96 15.06
C HIS A 239 3.71 6.29 14.45
N ARG A 240 2.68 6.29 13.58
CA ARG A 240 2.10 7.53 13.03
C ARG A 240 1.48 8.38 14.14
N LEU A 241 0.76 7.79 15.08
CA LEU A 241 0.19 8.51 16.23
C LEU A 241 1.27 9.14 17.10
N ALA A 242 2.37 8.42 17.39
CA ALA A 242 3.50 8.97 18.13
C ALA A 242 4.11 10.20 17.42
N LYS A 243 4.25 10.16 16.08
CA LYS A 243 4.73 11.28 15.27
C LYS A 243 3.75 12.46 15.30
N HIS A 244 2.46 12.20 15.15
CA HIS A 244 1.42 13.23 15.07
C HIS A 244 1.20 13.94 16.39
N TYR A 245 1.06 13.18 17.48
CA TYR A 245 0.91 13.79 18.80
C TYR A 245 2.17 14.54 19.23
N LYS A 246 3.36 14.13 18.77
CA LYS A 246 4.59 14.92 18.95
C LYS A 246 4.54 16.26 18.20
N LYS A 247 3.97 16.31 16.99
CA LYS A 247 3.76 17.57 16.25
C LYS A 247 2.73 18.46 16.92
N LEU A 248 1.63 17.88 17.42
CA LEU A 248 0.56 18.60 18.10
C LEU A 248 1.00 19.12 19.46
N SER A 249 1.71 18.33 20.25
CA SER A 249 2.16 18.70 21.60
C SER A 249 3.08 19.92 21.62
N ALA A 250 3.85 20.15 20.54
CA ALA A 250 4.65 21.35 20.36
C ALA A 250 3.83 22.66 20.33
N LYS A 251 2.52 22.58 20.07
CA LYS A 251 1.57 23.71 20.02
C LYS A 251 0.35 23.50 20.93
N GLY A 252 0.32 22.39 21.68
CA GLY A 252 -0.91 21.77 22.17
C GLY A 252 -1.12 21.88 23.67
N THR A 253 -2.13 21.15 24.14
CA THR A 253 -2.59 21.09 25.53
C THR A 253 -1.86 20.01 26.33
N GLU A 254 -2.10 19.95 27.64
CA GLU A 254 -1.61 18.84 28.49
C GLU A 254 -2.11 17.47 27.99
N ALA A 255 -3.34 17.40 27.49
CA ALA A 255 -3.90 16.18 26.92
C ALA A 255 -3.15 15.68 25.68
N ASP A 256 -2.67 16.60 24.82
CA ASP A 256 -1.85 16.24 23.65
C ASP A 256 -0.48 15.68 24.07
N ASN A 257 0.07 16.19 25.18
CA ASN A 257 1.31 15.67 25.76
C ASN A 257 1.13 14.26 26.35
N GLU A 258 0.02 14.01 27.07
CA GLU A 258 -0.29 12.67 27.59
C GLU A 258 -0.45 11.65 26.46
N LYS A 259 -1.19 11.99 25.40
CA LYS A 259 -1.33 11.13 24.23
C LYS A 259 0.00 10.93 23.50
N MET A 260 0.82 11.96 23.37
CA MET A 260 2.17 11.84 22.82
C MET A 260 2.99 10.81 23.60
N MET A 261 3.05 10.92 24.93
CA MET A 261 3.82 9.98 25.76
C MET A 261 3.28 8.55 25.65
N TYR A 262 1.95 8.39 25.69
CA TYR A 262 1.31 7.09 25.55
C TYR A 262 1.67 6.40 24.22
N TRP A 263 1.52 7.10 23.09
CA TRP A 263 1.80 6.51 21.78
C TRP A 263 3.30 6.33 21.53
N GLN A 264 4.17 7.17 22.09
CA GLN A 264 5.61 6.97 22.06
C GLN A 264 6.02 5.69 22.77
N GLN A 265 5.51 5.46 23.99
CA GLN A 265 5.76 4.22 24.71
C GLN A 265 5.29 3.00 23.89
N LYS A 266 4.09 3.08 23.30
CA LYS A 266 3.57 1.99 22.46
C LYS A 266 4.44 1.70 21.23
N ALA A 267 4.99 2.74 20.60
CA ALA A 267 5.89 2.61 19.46
C ALA A 267 7.21 1.94 19.85
N GLU A 268 7.75 2.23 21.05
CA GLU A 268 8.94 1.56 21.59
C GLU A 268 8.67 0.07 21.89
N GLU A 269 7.47 -0.26 22.39
CA GLU A 269 7.03 -1.65 22.61
C GLU A 269 6.79 -2.43 21.31
N ASN A 270 6.55 -1.73 20.19
CA ASN A 270 6.18 -2.32 18.90
C ASN A 270 7.05 -1.76 17.77
N PRO A 271 8.36 -2.07 17.74
CA PRO A 271 9.27 -1.51 16.75
C PRO A 271 8.88 -1.94 15.32
N LEU A 272 9.17 -1.06 14.37
CA LEU A 272 9.11 -1.33 12.93
C LEU A 272 10.54 -1.63 12.44
N ILE A 273 10.69 -2.64 11.58
CA ILE A 273 11.93 -2.98 10.87
C ILE A 273 11.74 -2.58 9.41
N GLY A 274 12.83 -2.30 8.68
CA GLY A 274 12.76 -2.06 7.22
C GLY A 274 12.31 -0.66 6.80
N ILE A 275 11.46 0.03 7.58
CA ILE A 275 10.98 1.38 7.25
C ILE A 275 12.11 2.43 7.34
N LYS A 276 12.85 2.61 6.24
CA LYS A 276 13.71 3.76 5.96
C LYS A 276 13.06 4.69 4.93
N TRP A 277 11.85 5.17 5.18
CA TRP A 277 11.47 6.44 4.58
C TRP A 277 12.17 7.52 5.38
N SER A 278 13.21 8.12 4.81
CA SER A 278 13.86 9.29 5.37
C SER A 278 12.78 10.34 5.65
N ILE A 279 12.64 10.65 6.95
CA ILE A 279 11.86 11.77 7.48
C ILE A 279 12.36 13.07 6.84
#